data_AF-A0A0D7E6W7-F1
#
_entry.id   AF-A0A0D7E6W7-F1
#
_cell.length_a   1.000
_cell.length_b   1.000
_cell.length_c   1.000
_cell.angle_alpha   90.00
_cell.angle_beta   90.00
_cell.angle_gamma   90.00
#
_symmetry.space_group_name_H-M   'P 1'
#
loop_
_entity.id
_entity.type
_entity.pdbx_description
1 polymer ?
#
loop_
_entity_poly.entity_id
_entity_poly.type
_entity_poly.pdbx_seq_one_letter_code
_entity_poly.pdbx_strand_id
1 'polypeptide(L)' 'MKKKSEPSVVHSFPYWVEPPAPGQDLRSIDWCVMEVLSDKTLRIVETNPDPKELEALITALEKERV' A
#
# COMPACT_ATOMS: atom_id res chain seq x y z
N MET A 1 -34.02 -8.36 -7.44
CA MET A 1 -32.71 -8.36 -6.77
C MET A 1 -31.93 -7.14 -7.20
N LYS A 2 -31.71 -6.15 -6.32
CA LYS A 2 -30.78 -5.05 -6.63
C LYS A 2 -29.37 -5.65 -6.62
N LYS A 3 -28.68 -5.65 -7.76
CA LYS A 3 -27.23 -5.89 -7.79
C LYS A 3 -26.61 -4.85 -6.87
N LYS A 4 -26.07 -5.26 -5.71
CA LYS A 4 -25.17 -4.40 -4.96
C LYS A 4 -23.98 -4.20 -5.88
N SER A 5 -23.82 -2.99 -6.41
CA SER A 5 -22.62 -2.63 -7.16
C SER A 5 -21.42 -2.86 -6.23
N GLU A 6 -20.41 -3.55 -6.72
CA GLU A 6 -19.19 -3.73 -5.92
C GLU A 6 -18.59 -2.35 -5.58
N PRO A 7 -18.05 -2.17 -4.37
CA PRO A 7 -17.39 -0.93 -4.00
C PRO A 7 -16.27 -0.61 -4.98
N SER A 8 -16.24 0.63 -5.48
CA SER A 8 -15.20 1.11 -6.38
C SER A 8 -13.98 1.57 -5.59
N VAL A 9 -12.79 1.47 -6.18
CA VAL A 9 -11.55 2.02 -5.61
C VAL A 9 -11.60 3.55 -5.67
N VAL A 10 -11.42 4.21 -4.53
CA VAL A 10 -11.33 5.67 -4.41
C VAL A 10 -9.89 6.13 -4.37
N HIS A 11 -9.02 5.33 -3.74
CA HIS A 11 -7.60 5.66 -3.60
C HIS A 11 -6.78 4.37 -3.44
N SER A 12 -5.54 4.40 -3.90
CA SER A 12 -4.57 3.31 -3.78
C SER A 12 -3.21 3.89 -3.41
N PHE A 13 -2.46 3.18 -2.57
CA PHE A 13 -1.10 3.60 -2.20
C PHE A 13 -0.22 2.38 -1.85
N PRO A 14 1.12 2.51 -1.94
CA PRO A 14 2.05 1.46 -1.55
C PRO A 14 1.91 1.10 -0.05
N TYR A 15 1.97 -0.19 0.26
CA TYR A 15 1.89 -0.73 1.62
C TYR A 15 2.75 -2.00 1.73
N TRP A 16 3.06 -2.45 2.95
CA TRP A 16 3.85 -3.67 3.15
C TRP A 16 2.95 -4.90 3.30
N VAL A 17 3.38 -6.06 2.77
CA VAL A 17 2.72 -7.35 3.03
C VAL A 17 2.86 -7.71 4.50
N GLU A 18 4.09 -7.58 5.01
CA GLU A 18 4.42 -7.74 6.42
C GLU A 18 5.19 -6.52 6.92
N PRO A 19 4.94 -6.05 8.17
CA PRO A 19 5.67 -4.92 8.72
C PRO A 19 7.18 -5.16 8.71
N PRO A 20 8.00 -4.20 8.26
CA PRO A 20 9.44 -4.36 8.25
C PRO A 20 9.99 -4.47 9.67
N ALA A 21 10.95 -5.38 9.88
CA ALA A 21 11.66 -5.46 11.15
C ALA A 21 12.48 -4.19 11.41
N PRO A 22 12.78 -3.85 12.69
CA PRO A 22 13.67 -2.74 13.01
C PRO A 22 15.02 -2.89 12.30
N GLY A 23 15.44 -1.85 11.59
CA GLY A 23 16.70 -1.85 10.83
C GLY A 23 16.68 -2.64 9.51
N GLN A 24 15.57 -3.25 9.13
CA GLN A 24 15.44 -3.90 7.82
C GLN A 24 15.46 -2.86 6.69
N ASP A 25 16.12 -3.22 5.59
CA ASP A 25 16.15 -2.43 4.36
C ASP A 25 14.77 -2.50 3.68
N LEU A 26 14.13 -1.33 3.55
CA LEU A 26 12.81 -1.17 2.96
C LEU A 26 12.77 -1.53 1.47
N ARG A 27 13.90 -1.57 0.77
CA ARG A 27 13.97 -2.00 -0.64
C ARG A 27 14.04 -3.53 -0.79
N SER A 28 14.19 -4.25 0.32
CA SER A 28 14.29 -5.72 0.35
C SER A 28 13.03 -6.41 0.88
N ILE A 29 11.98 -5.65 1.23
CA ILE A 29 10.73 -6.20 1.78
C ILE A 29 9.70 -6.42 0.68
N ASP A 30 8.72 -7.26 0.99
CA ASP A 30 7.56 -7.49 0.12
C ASP A 30 6.55 -6.34 0.25
N TRP A 31 6.33 -5.66 -0.88
CA TRP A 31 5.38 -4.57 -1.00
C TRP A 31 4.10 -5.02 -1.71
N CYS A 32 2.99 -4.43 -1.31
CA CYS A 32 1.67 -4.61 -1.87
C CYS A 32 0.95 -3.26 -2.03
N VAL A 33 -0.25 -3.25 -2.59
CA VAL A 33 -1.08 -2.05 -2.67
C VAL A 33 -2.20 -2.12 -1.65
N MET A 34 -2.38 -1.06 -0.87
CA MET A 34 -3.57 -0.86 -0.06
C MET A 34 -4.57 -0.02 -0.86
N GLU A 35 -5.78 -0.53 -1.01
CA GLU A 35 -6.87 0.19 -1.69
C GLU A 35 -7.95 0.60 -0.69
N VAL A 36 -8.37 1.86 -0.80
CA VAL A 36 -9.51 2.43 -0.08
C VAL A 36 -10.74 2.36 -0.98
N LEU A 37 -11.77 1.67 -0.52
CA LEU A 37 -13.01 1.47 -1.25
C LEU A 37 -14.05 2.55 -0.92
N SER A 38 -15.01 2.76 -1.82
CA SER A 38 -16.04 3.81 -1.69
C SER A 38 -17.01 3.60 -0.52
N ASP A 39 -17.07 2.39 0.01
CA ASP A 39 -17.81 2.04 1.23
C ASP A 39 -16.99 2.21 2.52
N LYS A 40 -15.80 2.82 2.41
CA LYS A 40 -14.84 3.07 3.50
C LYS A 40 -14.16 1.81 4.05
N THR A 41 -14.24 0.70 3.33
CA THR A 41 -13.44 -0.48 3.64
C THR A 41 -12.04 -0.38 3.01
N LEU A 42 -11.11 -1.16 3.55
CA LEU A 42 -9.76 -1.30 3.03
C LEU A 42 -9.59 -2.73 2.50
N ARG A 43 -8.79 -2.88 1.44
CA ARG A 43 -8.31 -4.19 1.01
C ARG A 43 -6.84 -4.14 0.63
N ILE A 44 -6.16 -5.25 0.86
CA ILE A 44 -4.80 -5.47 0.39
C ILE A 44 -4.89 -6.18 -0.97
N VAL A 45 -4.16 -5.65 -1.94
CA VAL A 45 -3.97 -6.27 -3.26
C VAL A 45 -2.51 -6.68 -3.34
N GLU A 46 -2.27 -8.00 -3.46
CA GLU A 46 -0.95 -8.60 -3.61
C GLU A 46 -0.39 -8.37 -5.02
N THR A 47 -0.16 -7.10 -5.34
CA THR A 47 0.47 -6.62 -6.57
C THR A 47 1.56 -5.63 -6.22
N ASN A 48 2.58 -5.54 -7.09
CA ASN A 48 3.61 -4.54 -6.94
C ASN A 48 3.01 -3.13 -7.08
N PRO A 49 3.32 -2.20 -6.15
CA PRO A 49 2.92 -0.80 -6.28
C PRO A 49 3.56 -0.11 -7.48
N ASP A 50 3.09 1.09 -7.79
CA ASP A 50 3.79 1.96 -8.74
C ASP A 50 5.23 2.20 -8.23
N PRO A 51 6.27 1.92 -9.06
CA PRO A 51 7.66 2.02 -8.61
C PRO A 51 8.05 3.43 -8.16
N LYS A 52 7.46 4.47 -8.74
CA LYS A 52 7.80 5.87 -8.44
C LYS A 52 7.15 6.31 -7.13
N GLU A 53 5.90 5.95 -6.90
CA GLU A 53 5.22 6.18 -5.62
C GLU A 53 5.88 5.39 -4.48
N LEU A 54 6.27 4.15 -4.75
CA LEU A 54 6.99 3.32 -3.79
C LEU A 54 8.33 3.94 -3.38
N GLU A 55 9.14 4.37 -4.35
CA GLU A 55 10.45 4.94 -4.02
C GLU A 55 10.33 6.28 -3.29
N ALA A 56 9.31 7.07 -3.62
CA ALA A 56 8.99 8.30 -2.88
C ALA A 56 8.61 8.00 -1.41
N LEU A 57 7.80 6.96 -1.18
CA LEU A 57 7.43 6.51 0.16
C LEU A 57 8.66 6.02 0.95
N ILE A 58 9.47 5.15 0.36
CA ILE A 58 10.69 4.62 1.01
C ILE A 58 11.62 5.77 1.40
N THR A 59 11.86 6.70 0.49
CA THR A 59 12.70 7.88 0.75
C THR A 59 12.15 8.73 1.90
N ALA A 60 10.82 8.92 1.98
CA ALA A 60 10.19 9.65 3.07
C ALA A 60 10.36 8.94 4.43
N LEU A 61 10.13 7.62 4.47
CA LEU A 61 10.27 6.81 5.68
C LEU A 61 11.72 6.75 6.19
N GLU A 62 12.69 6.67 5.28
CA GLU A 62 14.12 6.72 5.63
C GLU A 62 14.52 8.08 6.21
N LYS A 63 13.91 9.17 5.73
CA LYS A 63 14.15 10.52 6.26
C LYS A 63 13.59 10.70 7.66
N GLU A 64 12.44 10.10 7.99
CA GLU A 64 11.84 10.17 9.33
C GLU A 64 12.53 9.28 10.37
N ARG A 65 13.37 8.33 9.94
CA ARG A 65 14.20 7.49 10.82
C ARG A 65 15.45 8.21 11.37
N VAL A 66 15.74 9.44 10.92
CA VAL A 66 16.87 10.29 11.35
C VAL A 66 16.41 11.30 12.39
#